data_AF-A0A0M2DWQ6-F1
#
_entry.id   AF-A0A0M2DWQ6-F1
#
_cell.length_a   1.000
_cell.length_b   1.000
_cell.length_c   1.000
_cell.angle_alpha   90.00
_cell.angle_beta   90.00
_cell.angle_gamma   90.00
#
_symmetry.space_group_name_H-M   'P 1'
#
loop_
_entity.id
_entity.type
_entity.pdbx_description
1 polymer ?
#
loop_
_entity_poly.entity_id
_entity_poly.type
_entity_poly.pdbx_seq_one_letter_code
_entity_poly.pdbx_strand_id
1 'polypeptide(L)'
;MRLNIDSDQDAKLAKLLEKTSLRMHSKPEMLRHLPDGTIQLSCPLPDGYKPEMNPWAKELRARIDAGWRIFEINECSKSVSGGWMASCIPPPLYRIFLSAWLNQPEPLPLGQLELFPA
;
A
#
# COMPACT_ATOMS: atom_id res chain seq x y z
N MET A 1 -12.01 8.30 -9.23
CA MET A 1 -10.61 7.87 -9.05
C MET A 1 -10.52 6.39 -9.41
N ARG A 2 -9.56 5.97 -10.24
CA ARG A 2 -9.37 4.55 -10.59
C ARG A 2 -7.90 4.20 -10.40
N LEU A 3 -7.63 3.34 -9.41
CA LEU A 3 -6.30 2.84 -9.12
C LEU A 3 -5.79 1.98 -10.28
N ASN A 4 -4.50 2.14 -10.60
CA ASN A 4 -3.84 1.44 -11.69
C ASN A 4 -2.40 1.02 -11.31
N ILE A 5 -1.79 0.18 -12.13
CA ILE A 5 -0.42 -0.33 -11.96
C ILE A 5 0.31 -0.33 -13.31
N ASP A 6 1.63 -0.37 -13.28
CA ASP A 6 2.49 -0.44 -14.48
C ASP A 6 2.92 -1.88 -14.78
N SER A 7 1.93 -2.77 -14.92
CA SER A 7 2.12 -4.19 -15.17
C SER A 7 0.89 -4.75 -15.86
N ASP A 8 1.08 -5.84 -16.61
CA ASP A 8 -0.01 -6.59 -17.21
C ASP A 8 -1.01 -7.04 -16.13
N GLN A 9 -2.29 -6.79 -16.40
CA GLN A 9 -3.39 -7.11 -15.51
C GLN A 9 -4.14 -8.32 -16.03
N ASP A 10 -4.07 -9.41 -15.28
CA ASP A 10 -5.07 -10.46 -15.41
C ASP A 10 -6.40 -10.06 -14.74
N ALA A 11 -7.45 -10.82 -15.03
CA ALA A 11 -8.80 -10.56 -14.52
C ALA A 11 -8.90 -10.51 -12.99
N LYS A 12 -8.07 -11.28 -12.25
CA LYS A 12 -8.09 -11.28 -10.79
C LYS A 12 -7.50 -9.98 -10.24
N LEU A 13 -6.39 -9.53 -10.82
CA LEU A 13 -5.74 -8.28 -10.42
C LEU A 13 -6.60 -7.06 -10.78
N ALA A 14 -7.22 -7.05 -11.98
CA ALA A 14 -8.17 -6.01 -12.37
C ALA A 14 -9.34 -5.87 -11.36
N LYS A 15 -9.89 -7.00 -10.91
CA LYS A 15 -10.96 -7.02 -9.89
C LYS A 15 -10.48 -6.52 -8.51
N LEU A 16 -9.24 -6.80 -8.13
CA LEU A 16 -8.65 -6.26 -6.89
C LEU A 16 -8.48 -4.74 -6.98
N LEU A 17 -8.01 -4.21 -8.11
CA LEU A 17 -7.86 -2.78 -8.33
C LEU A 17 -9.21 -2.04 -8.28
N GLU A 18 -10.26 -2.63 -8.87
CA GLU A 18 -11.61 -2.09 -8.81
C GLU A 18 -12.13 -2.03 -7.36
N LYS A 19 -12.04 -3.13 -6.61
CA LYS A 19 -12.43 -3.18 -5.20
C LYS A 19 -11.65 -2.19 -4.35
N THR A 20 -10.35 -2.07 -4.60
CA THR A 20 -9.48 -1.14 -3.88
C THR A 20 -9.90 0.30 -4.18
N SER A 21 -10.13 0.63 -5.45
CA SER A 21 -10.62 1.95 -5.86
C SER A 21 -11.95 2.30 -5.19
N LEU A 22 -12.88 1.34 -5.11
CA LEU A 22 -14.17 1.53 -4.45
C LEU A 22 -14.00 1.81 -2.95
N ARG A 23 -13.15 1.02 -2.26
CA ARG A 23 -12.87 1.22 -0.82
C ARG A 23 -12.16 2.54 -0.56
N MET A 24 -11.21 2.95 -1.40
CA MET A 24 -10.57 4.26 -1.29
C MET A 24 -11.58 5.41 -1.44
N HIS A 25 -12.56 5.26 -2.32
CA HIS A 25 -13.61 6.26 -2.52
C HIS A 25 -14.60 6.31 -1.36
N SER A 26 -14.99 5.16 -0.82
CA SER A 26 -15.93 5.09 0.31
C SER A 26 -15.30 5.48 1.64
N LYS A 27 -13.97 5.37 1.77
CA LYS A 27 -13.20 5.60 3.01
C LYS A 27 -11.95 6.46 2.76
N PRO A 28 -12.12 7.75 2.42
CA PRO A 28 -11.00 8.65 2.19
C PRO A 28 -10.11 8.82 3.45
N GLU A 29 -10.62 8.58 4.65
CA GLU A 29 -9.87 8.63 5.91
C GLU A 29 -8.76 7.56 6.00
N MET A 30 -8.85 6.49 5.22
CA MET A 30 -7.79 5.47 5.13
C MET A 30 -6.62 5.90 4.24
N LEU A 31 -6.76 7.02 3.53
CA LEU A 31 -5.76 7.53 2.59
C LEU A 31 -4.89 8.56 3.29
N ARG A 32 -3.57 8.32 3.32
CA ARG A 32 -2.63 9.29 3.86
C ARG A 32 -2.05 10.14 2.73
N HIS A 33 -2.42 11.41 2.68
CA HIS A 33 -1.80 12.36 1.77
C HIS A 33 -0.42 12.77 2.28
N LEU A 34 0.58 12.73 1.41
CA LEU A 34 1.96 13.12 1.72
C LEU A 34 2.26 14.52 1.18
N PRO A 35 3.25 15.25 1.75
CA PRO A 35 3.57 16.62 1.33
C PRO A 35 3.99 16.78 -0.14
N ASP A 36 4.47 15.70 -0.77
CA ASP A 36 4.84 15.68 -2.18
C ASP A 36 3.67 15.42 -3.14
N GLY A 37 2.43 15.45 -2.63
CA GLY A 37 1.22 15.26 -3.42
C GLY A 37 0.87 13.80 -3.71
N THR A 38 1.67 12.84 -3.24
CA THR A 38 1.35 11.41 -3.36
C THR A 38 0.41 10.93 -2.25
N ILE A 39 -0.27 9.82 -2.51
CA ILE A 39 -1.11 9.13 -1.52
C ILE A 39 -0.39 7.87 -1.06
N GLN A 40 -0.34 7.65 0.25
CA GLN A 40 0.18 6.45 0.86
C GLN A 40 -0.96 5.57 1.36
N LEU A 41 -0.86 4.29 1.01
CA LEU A 41 -1.65 3.20 1.58
C LEU A 41 -0.74 2.34 2.44
N SER A 42 -1.17 1.97 3.63
CA SER A 42 -0.41 1.09 4.53
C SER A 42 -1.26 -0.09 4.99
N CYS A 43 -0.63 -1.25 5.15
CA CYS A 43 -1.24 -2.42 5.76
C CYS A 43 -0.19 -3.21 6.57
N PRO A 44 -0.59 -3.89 7.67
CA PRO A 44 0.28 -4.84 8.36
C PRO A 44 0.83 -5.90 7.40
N LEU A 45 1.98 -6.46 7.75
CA LEU A 45 2.56 -7.54 6.96
C LEU A 45 1.56 -8.71 6.86
N PRO A 46 1.25 -9.20 5.65
CA PRO A 46 0.29 -10.29 5.49
C PRO A 46 0.83 -11.59 6.10
N ASP A 47 -0.05 -12.43 6.65
CA ASP A 47 0.35 -13.74 7.19
C ASP A 47 1.05 -14.58 6.13
N GLY A 48 2.22 -15.14 6.49
CA GLY A 48 3.03 -15.97 5.59
C GLY A 48 3.86 -15.19 4.56
N TYR A 49 3.73 -13.86 4.48
CA TYR A 49 4.62 -13.04 3.67
C TYR A 49 6.02 -13.00 4.29
N LYS A 50 7.04 -13.23 3.47
CA LYS A 50 8.46 -13.15 3.87
C LYS A 50 9.05 -11.90 3.24
N PRO A 51 9.50 -10.91 4.05
CA PRO A 51 10.14 -9.72 3.53
C PRO A 51 11.43 -10.06 2.75
N GLU A 52 11.62 -9.42 1.60
CA GLU A 52 12.79 -9.59 0.72
C GLU A 52 13.75 -8.39 0.80
N MET A 53 13.23 -7.17 0.91
CA MET A 53 14.00 -5.93 0.90
C MET A 53 14.35 -5.43 2.31
N ASN A 54 13.54 -5.77 3.30
CA ASN A 54 13.71 -5.40 4.70
C ASN A 54 13.28 -6.55 5.62
N PRO A 55 14.23 -7.38 6.10
CA PRO A 55 13.96 -8.54 6.97
C PRO A 55 13.21 -8.21 8.27
N TRP A 56 13.22 -6.94 8.71
CA TRP A 56 12.55 -6.48 9.93
C TRP A 56 11.21 -5.80 9.68
N ALA A 57 10.70 -5.85 8.44
CA ALA A 57 9.45 -5.20 8.10
C ALA A 57 8.27 -5.74 8.92
N LYS A 58 7.37 -4.81 9.27
CA LYS A 58 6.14 -5.06 10.01
C LYS A 58 4.89 -4.67 9.22
N GLU A 59 5.07 -3.93 8.14
CA GLU A 59 3.98 -3.45 7.29
C GLU A 59 4.46 -3.28 5.85
N LEU A 60 3.51 -3.30 4.92
CA LEU A 60 3.70 -2.87 3.55
C LEU A 60 3.11 -1.48 3.37
N ARG A 61 3.81 -0.63 2.63
CA ARG A 61 3.34 0.70 2.25
C ARG A 61 3.41 0.85 0.74
N ALA A 62 2.30 1.21 0.11
CA ALA A 62 2.29 1.58 -1.31
C ALA A 62 2.13 3.10 -1.46
N ARG A 63 2.79 3.67 -2.46
CA ARG A 63 2.57 5.07 -2.86
C ARG A 63 1.91 5.14 -4.22
N ILE A 64 1.00 6.10 -4.33
CA ILE A 64 0.16 6.36 -5.49
C ILE A 64 0.45 7.78 -5.96
N ASP A 65 0.73 7.93 -7.25
CA ASP A 65 0.99 9.22 -7.87
C ASP A 65 -0.30 9.98 -8.23
N ALA A 66 -0.16 11.18 -8.79
CA ALA A 66 -1.28 12.01 -9.26
C ALA A 66 -2.08 11.36 -10.40
N GLY A 67 -1.49 10.40 -11.11
CA GLY A 67 -2.13 9.59 -12.15
C GLY A 67 -2.86 8.36 -11.61
N TRP A 68 -3.01 8.23 -10.29
CA TRP A 68 -3.61 7.08 -9.60
C TRP A 68 -2.89 5.75 -9.86
N ARG A 69 -1.59 5.79 -10.11
CA ARG A 69 -0.76 4.61 -10.31
C ARG A 69 0.01 4.26 -9.05
N ILE A 70 -0.02 2.99 -8.65
CA ILE A 70 0.94 2.47 -7.67
C ILE A 70 2.31 2.47 -8.33
N PHE A 71 3.20 3.32 -7.83
CA PHE A 71 4.56 3.44 -8.34
C PHE A 71 5.62 3.03 -7.30
N GLU A 72 5.21 2.66 -6.09
CA GLU A 72 6.15 2.24 -5.04
C GLU A 72 5.45 1.26 -4.12
N ILE A 73 6.12 0.17 -3.74
CA ILE A 73 5.72 -0.70 -2.63
C ILE A 73 6.95 -0.97 -1.77
N ASN A 74 6.85 -0.63 -0.49
CA ASN A 74 7.91 -0.78 0.49
C ASN A 74 7.53 -1.72 1.63
N GLU A 75 8.51 -2.51 2.03
CA GLU A 75 8.56 -3.22 3.29
C GLU A 75 9.11 -2.28 4.38
N CYS A 76 8.26 -1.90 5.32
CA CYS A 76 8.56 -0.87 6.30
C CYS A 76 8.62 -1.44 7.72
N SER A 77 9.57 -0.91 8.48
CA SER A 77 9.68 -1.04 9.94
C SER A 77 9.68 0.35 10.57
N LYS A 78 9.87 0.47 11.90
CA LYS A 78 9.88 1.78 12.59
C LYS A 78 10.98 2.72 12.07
N SER A 79 12.15 2.19 11.72
CA SER A 79 13.35 3.00 11.42
C SER A 79 13.92 2.79 10.03
N VAL A 80 13.54 1.71 9.35
CA VAL A 80 14.10 1.32 8.05
C VAL A 80 12.97 0.91 7.11
N SER A 81 13.11 1.30 5.84
CA SER A 81 12.27 0.86 4.74
C SER A 81 13.14 0.38 3.57
N GLY A 82 12.69 -0.66 2.89
CA GLY A 82 13.25 -1.11 1.61
C GLY A 82 12.12 -1.54 0.69
N GLY A 83 12.26 -1.36 -0.62
CA GLY A 83 11.16 -1.64 -1.52
C GLY A 83 11.49 -1.49 -2.99
N TRP A 84 10.45 -1.53 -3.79
CA TRP A 84 10.51 -1.50 -5.24
C TRP A 84 9.78 -0.28 -5.78
N MET A 85 10.30 0.25 -6.89
CA MET A 85 9.73 1.40 -7.58
C MET A 85 9.29 1.02 -8.99
N ALA A 86 8.15 1.58 -9.42
CA ALA A 86 7.57 1.53 -10.74
C ALA A 86 7.62 0.13 -11.37
N SER A 87 8.26 0.02 -12.53
CA SER A 87 8.39 -1.23 -13.29
C SER A 87 9.21 -2.33 -12.58
N CYS A 88 9.88 -2.00 -11.47
CA CYS A 88 10.64 -2.98 -10.69
C CYS A 88 9.81 -3.66 -9.59
N ILE A 89 8.54 -3.28 -9.41
CA ILE A 89 7.66 -3.94 -8.44
C ILE A 89 7.34 -5.36 -8.94
N PRO A 90 7.64 -6.41 -8.15
CA PRO A 90 7.34 -7.79 -8.55
C PRO A 90 5.84 -7.97 -8.83
N PRO A 91 5.43 -8.56 -9.97
CA PRO A 91 4.02 -8.69 -10.31
C PRO A 91 3.14 -9.35 -9.22
N PRO A 92 3.61 -10.38 -8.49
CA PRO A 92 2.85 -10.95 -7.38
C PRO A 92 2.59 -9.97 -6.23
N LEU A 93 3.49 -8.99 -6.02
CA LEU A 93 3.44 -8.08 -4.88
C LEU A 93 2.22 -7.14 -4.95
N TYR A 94 1.79 -6.74 -6.14
CA TYR A 94 0.55 -5.97 -6.30
C TYR A 94 -0.65 -6.72 -5.74
N ARG A 95 -0.80 -8.02 -6.06
CA ARG A 95 -1.90 -8.84 -5.57
C ARG A 95 -1.83 -9.04 -4.07
N ILE A 96 -0.64 -9.30 -3.53
CA ILE A 96 -0.39 -9.48 -2.10
C ILE A 96 -0.79 -8.21 -1.35
N PHE A 97 -0.25 -7.06 -1.78
CA PHE A 97 -0.50 -5.77 -1.16
C PHE A 97 -1.99 -5.40 -1.20
N LEU A 98 -2.61 -5.42 -2.38
CA LEU A 98 -4.02 -5.04 -2.53
C LEU A 98 -4.96 -5.94 -1.73
N SER A 99 -4.70 -7.25 -1.71
CA SER A 99 -5.50 -8.19 -0.93
C SER A 99 -5.36 -7.93 0.58
N ALA A 100 -4.13 -7.71 1.05
CA ALA A 100 -3.87 -7.41 2.45
C ALA A 100 -4.52 -6.09 2.86
N TRP A 101 -4.37 -5.05 2.05
CA TRP A 101 -4.97 -3.75 2.32
C TRP A 101 -6.50 -3.81 2.35
N LEU A 102 -7.12 -4.55 1.42
CA LEU A 102 -8.55 -4.79 1.37
C LEU A 102 -9.10 -5.63 2.54
N ASN A 103 -8.26 -6.44 3.19
CA ASN A 103 -8.68 -7.28 4.32
C ASN A 103 -8.47 -6.62 5.68
N GLN A 104 -7.93 -5.39 5.72
CA GLN A 104 -7.73 -4.69 6.99
C GLN A 104 -9.07 -4.41 7.70
N PRO A 105 -9.17 -4.66 9.01
CA PRO A 105 -10.35 -4.35 9.80
C PRO A 105 -10.61 -2.84 9.85
N GLU A 106 -11.88 -2.49 10.10
CA GLU A 106 -12.33 -1.11 10.26
C GLU A 106 -12.57 -0.83 11.75
N PRO A 107 -12.12 0.31 12.31
CA PRO A 107 -11.20 1.30 11.76
C PRO A 107 -9.72 0.85 11.87
N LEU A 108 -8.84 1.49 11.10
CA LEU A 108 -7.39 1.30 11.19
C LEU A 108 -6.95 1.42 12.66
N PRO A 109 -6.05 0.56 13.18
CA PRO A 109 -5.42 0.81 14.46
C PRO A 109 -4.77 2.19 14.39
N LEU A 110 -5.33 3.14 15.13
CA LEU A 110 -4.79 4.49 15.28
C LEU A 110 -3.35 4.39 15.81
N GLY A 111 -2.39 4.38 14.88
CA GLY A 111 -0.99 4.69 15.11
C GLY A 111 -0.64 6.12 14.67
N GLN A 112 -1.64 6.95 14.38
CA GLN A 112 -1.51 8.39 14.12
C GLN A 112 -1.70 9.19 15.42
N LEU A 113 -0.81 9.01 16.40
CA LEU A 113 -0.66 9.92 17.55
C LEU A 113 0.75 9.80 18.14
N GLU A 114 1.78 10.06 17.35
CA GLU A 114 3.06 10.57 17.87
C GLU A 114 3.55 11.70 16.95
N LEU A 115 2.82 12.80 16.98
CA LEU A 115 3.40 14.11 16.73
C LEU A 115 3.70 14.68 18.12
N PHE A 116 4.94 15.14 18.31
CA PHE A 116 5.56 15.74 19.51
C PHE A 116 6.17 14.76 20.54
N PRO A 117 7.51 14.69 20.65
CA PRO A 117 8.13 14.29 21.92
C PRO A 117 7.86 15.37 22.98
N ALA A 118 7.53 14.95 24.20
CA ALA A 118 7.55 15.80 25.39
C ALA A 118 8.99 16.19 25.77
#